data_AF-A0AB38HBR6-F1
#
_entry.id   AF-A0AB38HBR6-F1
#
_cell.length_a   1.000
_cell.length_b   1.000
_cell.length_c   1.000
_cell.angle_alpha   90.00
_cell.angle_beta   90.00
_cell.angle_gamma   90.00
#
_symmetry.space_group_name_H-M   'P 1'
#
loop_
_entity.id
_entity.type
_entity.pdbx_description
1 polymer ?
#
loop_
_entity_poly.entity_id
_entity_poly.type
_entity_poly.pdbx_seq_one_letter_code
_entity_poly.pdbx_strand_id
1 'polypeptide(L)'
;MVQRELFPLSGEVHIDGTYVHSAPRPKNKKSERVDRRLKAHANPNKRAVLVMRERYSEQETSSNPQLVGAKKTITFPILSENTETVKKLATAYIEPNSRIHADENSAYDELIVNYNLQRVNHQREYRSDDGITNNLAESYFARFKRMYYGQVHKMSNIYLDNYANEIAYREDTRKLDNLTLFNDVINKCLNTSSDNDWKGYWQGHHRQVERLVM
;
A
#
# COMPACT_ATOMS: atom_id res chain seq x y z
N MET A 1 0.35 -1.44 -15.26
CA MET A 1 0.18 -1.20 -13.81
C MET A 1 -1.21 -1.66 -13.40
N VAL A 2 -1.44 -2.14 -12.16
CA VAL A 2 -2.77 -2.64 -11.75
C VAL A 2 -3.76 -1.52 -11.56
N GLN A 3 -3.31 -0.40 -10.99
CA GLN A 3 -4.12 0.79 -10.83
C GLN A 3 -4.14 1.59 -12.13
N ARG A 4 -5.32 2.03 -12.57
CA ARG A 4 -5.50 2.67 -13.89
C ARG A 4 -5.71 4.18 -13.81
N GLU A 5 -6.23 4.66 -12.70
CA GLU A 5 -6.49 6.09 -12.46
C GLU A 5 -5.34 6.71 -11.66
N LEU A 6 -4.25 6.97 -12.36
CA LEU A 6 -3.07 7.62 -11.82
C LEU A 6 -3.15 9.13 -12.01
N PHE A 7 -3.95 9.77 -11.16
CA PHE A 7 -3.74 11.18 -10.86
C PHE A 7 -2.89 11.28 -9.60
N PRO A 8 -1.93 12.22 -9.55
CA PRO A 8 -1.14 12.43 -8.35
C PRO A 8 -2.09 12.74 -7.19
N LEU A 9 -1.80 12.13 -6.04
CA LEU A 9 -2.48 12.41 -4.78
C LEU A 9 -2.10 13.82 -4.35
N SER A 10 -3.01 14.50 -3.66
CA SER A 10 -2.80 15.90 -3.23
C SER A 10 -3.29 16.10 -1.79
N GLY A 11 -2.98 17.26 -1.21
CA GLY A 11 -3.44 17.62 0.13
C GLY A 11 -2.72 16.82 1.23
N GLU A 12 -3.46 16.09 2.05
CA GLU A 12 -2.89 15.23 3.10
C GLU A 12 -2.77 13.78 2.62
N VAL A 13 -1.54 13.27 2.57
CA VAL A 13 -1.22 11.92 2.10
C VAL A 13 -0.47 11.14 3.17
N HIS A 14 -0.98 9.97 3.56
CA HIS A 14 -0.30 9.06 4.49
C HIS A 14 0.49 8.03 3.70
N ILE A 15 1.79 7.90 3.99
CA ILE A 15 2.70 6.97 3.32
C ILE A 15 3.34 6.03 4.33
N ASP A 16 3.29 4.73 4.04
CA ASP A 16 3.94 3.72 4.89
C ASP A 16 4.11 2.39 4.13
N GLY A 17 4.98 1.50 4.62
CA GLY A 17 5.26 0.18 4.09
C GLY A 17 4.89 -0.96 5.05
N THR A 18 4.23 -2.00 4.54
CA THR A 18 4.08 -3.27 5.28
C THR A 18 4.82 -4.40 4.60
N TYR A 19 5.57 -5.19 5.39
CA TYR A 19 6.25 -6.38 4.87
C TYR A 19 5.31 -7.59 4.77
N VAL A 20 5.41 -8.32 3.66
CA VAL A 20 4.80 -9.62 3.40
C VAL A 20 5.87 -10.69 3.21
N HIS A 21 5.48 -11.96 3.38
CA HIS A 21 6.41 -13.09 3.33
C HIS A 21 7.60 -12.88 4.26
N SER A 22 7.28 -12.58 5.52
CA SER A 22 8.23 -12.18 6.56
C SER A 22 9.23 -13.28 6.94
N ALA A 23 9.97 -13.05 8.01
CA ALA A 23 11.16 -13.79 8.38
C ALA A 23 10.98 -15.32 8.34
N PRO A 24 12.01 -16.08 7.92
CA PRO A 24 11.96 -17.54 7.89
C PRO A 24 11.49 -18.09 9.24
N ARG A 25 10.61 -19.10 9.20
CA ARG A 25 10.18 -19.79 10.42
C ARG A 25 11.42 -20.32 11.15
N PRO A 26 11.58 -20.04 12.46
CA PRO A 26 12.71 -20.55 13.21
C PRO A 26 12.68 -22.08 13.19
N LYS A 27 13.86 -22.71 13.10
CA LYS A 27 13.99 -24.15 13.27
C LYS A 27 13.61 -24.54 14.70
N ASN A 28 13.04 -25.74 14.83
CA ASN A 28 12.57 -26.27 16.12
C ASN A 28 13.72 -26.31 17.15
N LYS A 29 14.87 -26.85 16.76
CA LYS A 29 16.06 -26.89 17.62
C LYS A 29 16.76 -25.53 17.67
N LYS A 30 17.09 -25.06 18.88
CA LYS A 30 17.77 -23.77 19.09
C LYS A 30 19.13 -23.71 18.41
N SER A 31 19.87 -24.83 18.39
CA SER A 31 21.19 -24.95 17.74
C SER A 31 21.16 -24.80 16.23
N GLU A 32 20.00 -25.03 15.60
CA GLU A 32 19.81 -24.94 14.14
C GLU A 32 19.23 -23.57 13.72
N ARG A 33 19.00 -22.66 14.67
CA ARG A 33 18.46 -21.34 14.38
C ARG A 33 19.56 -20.46 13.80
N VAL A 34 19.32 -19.97 12.58
CA VAL A 34 20.19 -19.00 11.92
C VAL A 34 19.96 -17.58 12.45
N ASP A 35 21.01 -16.75 12.40
CA ASP A 35 20.87 -15.33 12.73
C ASP A 35 20.11 -14.61 11.61
N ARG A 36 18.86 -14.23 11.89
CA ARG A 36 17.95 -13.57 10.93
C ARG A 36 18.32 -12.11 10.65
N ARG A 37 19.30 -11.54 11.37
CA ARG A 37 19.84 -10.19 11.11
C ARG A 37 20.74 -10.18 9.88
N LEU A 38 21.37 -11.32 9.56
CA LEU A 38 22.24 -11.43 8.40
C LEU A 38 21.41 -11.46 7.11
N LYS A 39 21.79 -10.62 6.14
CA LYS A 39 21.15 -10.54 4.82
C LYS A 39 21.15 -11.90 4.09
N ALA A 40 22.18 -12.72 4.30
CA ALA A 40 22.28 -14.07 3.75
C ALA A 40 21.17 -15.04 4.23
N HIS A 41 20.55 -14.75 5.38
CA HIS A 41 19.46 -15.53 5.95
C HIS A 41 18.08 -14.85 5.79
N ALA A 42 18.03 -13.74 5.04
CA ALA A 42 16.78 -13.10 4.70
C ALA A 42 15.93 -14.01 3.79
N ASN A 43 14.61 -13.93 3.94
CA ASN A 43 13.71 -14.64 3.05
C ASN A 43 13.80 -14.01 1.65
N PRO A 44 14.19 -14.76 0.59
CA PRO A 44 14.29 -14.22 -0.77
C PRO A 44 12.94 -13.74 -1.32
N ASN A 45 11.84 -14.27 -0.78
CA ASN A 45 10.48 -13.87 -1.14
C ASN A 45 9.97 -12.68 -0.33
N LYS A 46 10.74 -12.14 0.62
CA LYS A 46 10.34 -10.96 1.40
C LYS A 46 10.09 -9.79 0.45
N ARG A 47 8.91 -9.20 0.56
CA ARG A 47 8.52 -7.96 -0.15
C ARG A 47 7.90 -7.00 0.85
N ALA A 48 7.85 -5.74 0.49
CA ALA A 48 6.99 -4.76 1.14
C ALA A 48 5.91 -4.28 0.17
N VAL A 49 4.77 -3.89 0.72
CA VAL A 49 3.74 -3.13 0.01
C VAL A 49 3.78 -1.72 0.58
N LEU A 50 4.29 -0.78 -0.21
CA LEU A 50 4.21 0.65 0.07
C LEU A 50 2.82 1.14 -0.31
N VAL A 51 2.22 1.94 0.57
CA VAL A 51 0.87 2.46 0.40
C VAL A 51 0.93 3.97 0.55
N MET A 52 0.22 4.67 -0.34
CA MET A 52 -0.01 6.11 -0.27
C MET A 52 -1.50 6.35 -0.22
N ARG A 53 -2.00 7.05 0.81
CA ARG A 53 -3.43 7.29 1.01
C ARG A 53 -3.73 8.77 1.10
N GLU A 54 -4.47 9.30 0.13
CA GLU A 54 -5.04 10.63 0.19
C GLU A 54 -6.21 10.66 1.16
N ARG A 55 -6.23 11.66 2.03
CA ARG A 55 -7.34 11.95 2.93
C ARG A 55 -8.35 12.87 2.24
N TYR A 56 -9.63 12.71 2.57
CA TYR A 56 -10.62 13.75 2.26
C TYR A 56 -10.22 15.10 2.86
N SER A 57 -10.37 16.17 2.09
CA SER A 57 -10.11 17.52 2.56
C SER A 57 -11.14 17.95 3.60
N GLU A 58 -10.78 18.93 4.43
CA GLU A 58 -11.72 19.48 5.42
C GLU A 58 -12.98 20.03 4.75
N GLN A 59 -12.84 20.66 3.58
CA GLN A 59 -13.97 21.19 2.81
C GLN A 59 -14.89 20.07 2.31
N GLU A 60 -14.33 18.95 1.83
CA GLU A 60 -15.12 17.77 1.44
C GLU A 60 -15.88 17.18 2.63
N THR A 61 -15.21 17.04 3.79
CA THR A 61 -15.84 16.57 5.02
C THR A 61 -16.92 17.52 5.54
N SER A 62 -16.70 18.84 5.47
CA SER A 62 -17.72 19.83 5.86
C SER A 62 -18.93 19.80 4.94
N SER A 63 -18.72 19.57 3.64
CA SER A 63 -19.80 19.49 2.65
C SER A 63 -20.62 18.20 2.81
N ASN A 64 -19.95 17.09 3.14
CA ASN A 64 -20.59 15.82 3.41
C ASN A 64 -19.86 15.10 4.56
N PRO A 65 -20.46 15.03 5.76
CA PRO A 65 -19.86 14.39 6.94
C PRO A 65 -19.51 12.90 6.75
N GLN A 66 -20.02 12.24 5.72
CA GLN A 66 -19.67 10.85 5.41
C GLN A 66 -18.28 10.73 4.74
N LEU A 67 -17.80 11.80 4.10
CA LEU A 67 -16.50 11.89 3.42
C LEU A 67 -15.37 12.13 4.44
N VAL A 68 -15.08 11.08 5.22
CA VAL A 68 -14.02 11.09 6.24
C VAL A 68 -13.07 9.91 6.09
N GLY A 69 -11.79 10.17 6.37
CA GLY A 69 -10.69 9.21 6.29
C GLY A 69 -10.04 9.22 4.92
N ALA A 70 -9.58 8.05 4.47
CA ALA A 70 -8.96 7.89 3.15
C ALA A 70 -10.01 7.95 2.03
N LYS A 71 -9.68 8.73 1.01
CA LYS A 71 -10.41 8.94 -0.24
C LYS A 71 -9.87 8.07 -1.37
N LYS A 72 -8.54 8.02 -1.50
CA LYS A 72 -7.86 7.30 -2.57
C LYS A 72 -6.58 6.65 -2.05
N THR A 73 -6.39 5.39 -2.41
CA THR A 73 -5.27 4.57 -1.95
C THR A 73 -4.49 4.05 -3.16
N ILE A 74 -3.20 4.35 -3.24
CA ILE A 74 -2.28 3.78 -4.25
C ILE A 74 -1.31 2.82 -3.57
N THR A 75 -1.03 1.68 -4.22
CA THR A 75 -0.20 0.62 -3.63
C THR A 75 0.90 0.14 -4.57
N PHE A 76 2.07 -0.14 -4.01
CA PHE A 76 3.26 -0.56 -4.76
C PHE A 76 3.97 -1.72 -4.06
N PRO A 77 4.04 -2.90 -4.67
CA PRO A 77 5.00 -3.92 -4.27
C PRO A 77 6.43 -3.43 -4.51
N ILE A 78 7.23 -3.43 -3.46
CA ILE A 78 8.65 -3.04 -3.46
C ILE A 78 9.48 -4.12 -2.78
N LEU A 79 10.79 -4.14 -3.05
CA LEU A 79 11.71 -5.06 -2.39
C LEU A 79 11.86 -4.73 -0.90
N SER A 80 12.05 -3.46 -0.61
CA SER A 80 12.20 -2.88 0.73
C SER A 80 11.95 -1.39 0.65
N GLU A 81 11.62 -0.77 1.78
CA GLU A 81 11.56 0.69 1.88
C GLU A 81 12.99 1.25 1.74
N ASN A 82 13.30 1.75 0.55
CA ASN A 82 14.55 2.42 0.20
C ASN A 82 14.22 3.87 -0.14
N THR A 83 15.06 4.80 0.31
CA THR A 83 14.97 6.23 0.02
C THR A 83 14.78 6.53 -1.46
N GLU A 84 15.55 5.89 -2.34
CA GLU A 84 15.45 6.12 -3.79
C GLU A 84 14.08 5.72 -4.34
N THR A 85 13.61 4.51 -4.01
CA THR A 85 12.32 3.98 -4.46
C THR A 85 11.15 4.80 -3.90
N VAL A 86 11.20 5.14 -2.61
CA VAL A 86 10.18 5.98 -1.95
C VAL A 86 10.11 7.36 -2.59
N LYS A 87 11.25 8.02 -2.78
CA LYS A 87 11.33 9.35 -3.42
C LYS A 87 10.80 9.31 -4.85
N LYS A 88 11.21 8.31 -5.64
CA LYS A 88 10.74 8.13 -7.02
C LYS A 88 9.22 7.97 -7.08
N LEU A 89 8.66 7.13 -6.20
CA LEU A 89 7.21 6.93 -6.13
C LEU A 89 6.48 8.18 -5.65
N ALA A 90 6.95 8.83 -4.59
CA ALA A 90 6.32 10.04 -4.07
C ALA A 90 6.31 11.14 -5.15
N THR A 91 7.44 11.37 -5.81
CA THR A 91 7.57 12.37 -6.89
C THR A 91 6.64 12.08 -8.06
N ALA A 92 6.43 10.80 -8.40
CA ALA A 92 5.56 10.41 -9.50
C ALA A 92 4.06 10.48 -9.17
N TYR A 93 3.68 10.29 -7.91
CA TYR A 93 2.30 10.03 -7.51
C TYR A 93 1.75 10.97 -6.44
N ILE A 94 2.52 11.96 -5.98
CA ILE A 94 2.08 12.95 -5.00
C ILE A 94 2.46 14.35 -5.52
N GLU A 95 1.49 15.24 -5.57
CA GLU A 95 1.69 16.63 -5.98
C GLU A 95 2.69 17.34 -5.04
N PRO A 96 3.67 18.10 -5.57
CA PRO A 96 4.61 18.86 -4.75
C PRO A 96 3.90 19.76 -3.72
N ASN A 97 4.55 20.01 -2.58
CA ASN A 97 4.02 20.77 -1.45
C ASN A 97 2.83 20.12 -0.71
N SER A 98 2.40 18.91 -1.09
CA SER A 98 1.44 18.14 -0.30
C SER A 98 1.99 17.84 1.11
N ARG A 99 1.08 17.68 2.07
CA ARG A 99 1.39 17.28 3.44
C ARG A 99 1.50 15.77 3.51
N ILE A 100 2.71 15.26 3.73
CA ILE A 100 2.97 13.83 3.83
C ILE A 100 3.05 13.42 5.30
N HIS A 101 2.32 12.39 5.69
CA HIS A 101 2.40 11.77 7.01
C HIS A 101 3.11 10.42 6.87
N ALA A 102 4.21 10.24 7.60
CA ALA A 102 5.01 9.01 7.58
C ALA A 102 5.40 8.58 9.00
N ASP A 103 5.92 7.35 9.12
CA ASP A 103 6.49 6.80 10.37
C ASP A 103 7.87 7.43 10.69
N GLU A 104 8.79 6.73 11.37
CA GLU A 104 10.16 7.21 11.62
C GLU A 104 11.23 6.57 10.72
N ASN A 105 10.84 5.80 9.70
CA ASN A 105 11.80 5.11 8.84
C ASN A 105 12.59 6.11 7.99
N SER A 106 13.93 6.07 8.06
CA SER A 106 14.84 6.97 7.31
C SER A 106 14.63 6.98 5.79
N ALA A 107 13.96 5.96 5.22
CA ALA A 107 13.60 5.94 3.80
C ALA A 107 12.75 7.15 3.37
N TYR A 108 12.03 7.80 4.29
CA TYR A 108 11.18 8.95 3.99
C TYR A 108 11.87 10.31 4.17
N ASP A 109 13.13 10.36 4.64
CA ASP A 109 13.78 11.62 5.04
C ASP A 109 13.94 12.59 3.86
N GLU A 110 14.26 12.09 2.66
CA GLU A 110 14.42 12.94 1.47
C GLU A 110 13.11 13.57 0.98
N LEU A 111 11.96 13.13 1.48
CA LEU A 111 10.67 13.72 1.11
C LEU A 111 10.52 15.16 1.63
N ILE A 112 11.26 15.54 2.68
CA ILE A 112 11.21 16.90 3.24
C ILE A 112 11.61 17.99 2.22
N VAL A 113 12.32 17.62 1.16
CA VAL A 113 12.79 18.56 0.13
C VAL A 113 11.64 19.12 -0.71
N ASN A 114 10.64 18.29 -1.03
CA ASN A 114 9.55 18.65 -1.96
C ASN A 114 8.16 18.67 -1.29
N TYR A 115 8.06 18.24 -0.04
CA TYR A 115 6.80 18.01 0.65
C TYR A 115 6.83 18.55 2.08
N ASN A 116 5.65 18.89 2.60
CA ASN A 116 5.49 19.18 4.01
C ASN A 116 5.43 17.85 4.79
N LEU A 117 6.61 17.31 5.11
CA LEU A 117 6.76 16.03 5.79
C LEU A 117 6.45 16.15 7.29
N GLN A 118 5.55 15.31 7.75
CA GLN A 118 5.12 15.16 9.13
C GLN A 118 5.40 13.72 9.56
N ARG A 119 6.07 13.55 10.69
CA ARG A 119 6.53 12.26 11.19
C ARG A 119 5.85 11.95 12.51
N VAL A 120 5.48 10.69 12.73
CA VAL A 120 4.91 10.25 14.01
C VAL A 120 5.84 9.24 14.67
N ASN A 121 6.30 9.57 15.88
CA ASN A 121 7.05 8.64 16.70
C ASN A 121 6.09 7.70 17.45
N HIS A 122 5.83 6.53 16.86
CA HIS A 122 4.97 5.51 17.47
C HIS A 122 5.52 4.89 18.77
N GLN A 123 6.78 5.13 19.14
CA GLN A 123 7.30 4.72 20.45
C GLN A 123 6.91 5.70 21.56
N ARG A 124 6.57 6.94 21.22
CA ARG A 124 6.21 7.99 22.18
C ARG A 124 4.71 8.25 22.16
N GLU A 125 4.11 8.37 20.98
CA GLU A 125 2.73 8.85 20.81
C GLU A 125 2.04 8.17 19.62
N TYR A 126 0.77 7.79 19.79
CA TYR A 126 -0.08 7.29 18.69
C TYR A 126 -0.63 8.43 17.80
N ARG A 127 -0.57 9.66 18.31
CA ARG A 127 -0.98 10.91 17.66
C ARG A 127 -0.23 12.04 18.34
N SER A 128 0.44 12.90 17.57
CA SER A 128 1.07 14.08 18.17
C SER A 128 0.01 15.06 18.70
N ASP A 129 0.40 15.96 19.58
CA ASP A 129 -0.47 17.05 20.06
C ASP A 129 -1.01 17.91 18.90
N ASP A 130 -0.21 18.06 17.83
CA ASP A 130 -0.60 18.73 16.57
C ASP A 130 -1.51 17.88 15.67
N GLY A 131 -1.95 16.73 16.17
CA GLY A 131 -2.87 15.82 15.50
C GLY A 131 -2.27 14.99 14.37
N ILE A 132 -0.93 14.95 14.25
CA ILE A 132 -0.23 14.16 13.22
C ILE A 132 -0.41 12.68 13.54
N THR A 133 -0.90 11.91 12.56
CA THR A 133 -1.10 10.45 12.65
C THR A 133 -0.68 9.80 11.35
N ASN A 134 -0.38 8.50 11.38
CA ASN A 134 -0.22 7.65 10.19
C ASN A 134 -1.37 6.62 10.09
N ASN A 135 -2.50 6.91 10.75
CA ASN A 135 -3.58 5.96 10.98
C ASN A 135 -4.26 5.49 9.69
N LEU A 136 -4.21 6.29 8.62
CA LEU A 136 -4.81 5.85 7.35
C LEU A 136 -4.02 4.68 6.78
N ALA A 137 -2.69 4.75 6.75
CA ALA A 137 -1.87 3.64 6.27
C ALA A 137 -2.03 2.41 7.17
N GLU A 138 -2.01 2.59 8.50
CA GLU A 138 -2.24 1.51 9.47
C GLU A 138 -3.61 0.81 9.28
N SER A 139 -4.67 1.58 9.05
CA SER A 139 -6.01 1.04 8.77
C SER A 139 -6.01 0.13 7.54
N TYR A 140 -5.31 0.55 6.48
CA TYR A 140 -5.16 -0.29 5.29
C TYR A 140 -4.40 -1.58 5.63
N PHE A 141 -3.27 -1.49 6.36
CA PHE A 141 -2.49 -2.67 6.73
C PHE A 141 -3.27 -3.66 7.57
N ALA A 142 -4.10 -3.18 8.49
CA ALA A 142 -4.95 -4.04 9.29
C ALA A 142 -5.89 -4.88 8.40
N ARG A 143 -6.40 -4.32 7.31
CA ARG A 143 -7.31 -5.01 6.37
C ARG A 143 -6.54 -5.95 5.45
N PHE A 144 -5.43 -5.47 4.90
CA PHE A 144 -4.56 -6.26 4.03
C PHE A 144 -3.98 -7.48 4.76
N LYS A 145 -3.52 -7.34 6.01
CA LYS A 145 -3.01 -8.46 6.81
C LYS A 145 -4.11 -9.47 7.16
N ARG A 146 -5.35 -9.05 7.43
CA ARG A 146 -6.46 -9.99 7.65
C ARG A 146 -6.74 -10.83 6.41
N MET A 147 -6.71 -10.23 5.23
CA MET A 147 -6.82 -10.97 3.97
C MET A 147 -5.67 -11.96 3.82
N TYR A 148 -4.43 -11.49 4.01
CA TYR A 148 -3.20 -12.30 3.90
C TYR A 148 -3.18 -13.50 4.86
N TYR A 149 -3.66 -13.33 6.10
CA TYR A 149 -3.63 -14.41 7.09
C TYR A 149 -4.82 -15.38 7.00
N GLY A 150 -6.01 -14.91 6.61
CA GLY A 150 -7.25 -15.67 6.82
C GLY A 150 -8.11 -15.91 5.59
N GLN A 151 -7.97 -15.13 4.52
CA GLN A 151 -8.90 -15.19 3.37
C GLN A 151 -8.29 -15.89 2.17
N VAL A 152 -7.01 -15.64 1.89
CA VAL A 152 -6.33 -16.21 0.73
C VAL A 152 -5.46 -17.39 1.14
N HIS A 153 -5.56 -18.51 0.42
CA HIS A 153 -4.77 -19.70 0.71
C HIS A 153 -3.26 -19.47 0.47
N LYS A 154 -2.93 -18.74 -0.61
CA LYS A 154 -1.55 -18.39 -0.97
C LYS A 154 -1.55 -17.04 -1.67
N MET A 155 -0.78 -16.10 -1.13
CA MET A 155 -0.42 -14.86 -1.81
C MET A 155 0.95 -15.09 -2.46
N SER A 156 1.03 -15.03 -3.79
CA SER A 156 2.31 -15.10 -4.52
C SER A 156 2.83 -13.69 -4.76
N ASN A 157 4.15 -13.49 -4.69
CA ASN A 157 4.77 -12.21 -5.05
C ASN A 157 4.41 -11.77 -6.48
N ILE A 158 4.23 -12.75 -7.39
CA ILE A 158 3.88 -12.50 -8.79
C ILE A 158 2.59 -11.68 -8.93
N TYR A 159 1.63 -11.88 -8.02
CA TYR A 159 0.30 -11.25 -8.02
C TYR A 159 0.06 -10.35 -6.81
N LEU A 160 1.12 -9.99 -6.07
CA LEU A 160 1.01 -9.18 -4.85
C LEU A 160 0.40 -7.80 -5.13
N ASP A 161 0.69 -7.24 -6.30
CA ASP A 161 0.09 -6.00 -6.83
C ASP A 161 -1.44 -6.11 -6.93
N ASN A 162 -1.96 -7.24 -7.42
CA ASN A 162 -3.40 -7.47 -7.54
C ASN A 162 -4.08 -7.51 -6.17
N TYR A 163 -3.50 -8.23 -5.21
CA TYR A 163 -4.04 -8.33 -3.85
C TYR A 163 -3.97 -6.99 -3.10
N ALA A 164 -2.87 -6.26 -3.23
CA ALA A 164 -2.74 -4.94 -2.63
C ALA A 164 -3.79 -3.97 -3.18
N ASN A 165 -3.99 -3.97 -4.51
CA ASN A 165 -4.99 -3.14 -5.16
C ASN A 165 -6.44 -3.55 -4.83
N GLU A 166 -6.72 -4.85 -4.63
CA GLU A 166 -8.04 -5.32 -4.20
C GLU A 166 -8.45 -4.70 -2.86
N ILE A 167 -7.53 -4.68 -1.89
CA ILE A 167 -7.79 -4.06 -0.58
C ILE A 167 -7.88 -2.54 -0.69
N ALA A 168 -7.08 -1.93 -1.56
CA ALA A 168 -7.15 -0.48 -1.80
C ALA A 168 -8.55 -0.09 -2.29
N TYR A 169 -9.04 -0.80 -3.31
CA TYR A 169 -10.38 -0.60 -3.84
C TYR A 169 -11.46 -0.80 -2.77
N ARG A 170 -11.42 -1.93 -2.04
CA ARG A 170 -12.40 -2.22 -0.98
C ARG A 170 -12.43 -1.15 0.11
N GLU A 171 -11.27 -0.63 0.50
CA GLU A 171 -11.19 0.42 1.52
C GLU A 171 -11.69 1.75 1.01
N ASP A 172 -11.35 2.13 -0.23
CA ASP A 172 -11.77 3.40 -0.83
C ASP A 172 -13.29 3.42 -1.10
N THR A 173 -13.88 2.28 -1.46
CA THR A 173 -15.32 2.16 -1.77
C THR A 173 -16.18 1.67 -0.61
N ARG A 174 -15.61 1.44 0.59
CA ARG A 174 -16.30 0.80 1.74
C ARG A 174 -17.59 1.49 2.22
N LYS A 175 -17.80 2.75 1.84
CA LYS A 175 -18.96 3.57 2.24
C LYS A 175 -19.95 3.79 1.09
N LEU A 176 -19.66 3.29 -0.11
CA LEU A 176 -20.59 3.39 -1.23
C LEU A 176 -21.74 2.41 -1.04
N ASP A 177 -22.91 2.79 -1.52
CA ASP A 177 -24.06 1.88 -1.58
C ASP A 177 -23.81 0.77 -2.61
N ASN A 178 -24.57 -0.32 -2.47
CA ASN A 178 -24.39 -1.51 -3.29
C ASN A 178 -24.62 -1.25 -4.79
N LEU A 179 -25.55 -0.36 -5.16
CA LEU A 179 -25.86 -0.08 -6.57
C LEU A 179 -24.70 0.70 -7.20
N THR A 180 -24.18 1.71 -6.51
CA THR A 180 -23.00 2.47 -6.96
C THR A 180 -21.78 1.56 -7.10
N LEU A 181 -21.52 0.71 -6.11
CA LEU A 181 -20.41 -0.25 -6.16
C LEU A 181 -20.55 -1.23 -7.34
N PHE A 182 -21.76 -1.78 -7.55
CA PHE A 182 -22.05 -2.70 -8.64
C PHE A 182 -21.79 -2.05 -10.01
N ASN A 183 -22.34 -0.86 -10.22
CA ASN A 183 -22.15 -0.10 -11.46
C ASN A 183 -20.67 0.25 -11.70
N ASP A 184 -19.95 0.65 -10.66
CA ASP A 184 -18.52 0.97 -10.74
C ASP A 184 -17.68 -0.25 -11.16
N VAL A 185 -17.89 -1.41 -10.53
CA VAL A 185 -17.20 -2.66 -10.89
C VAL A 185 -17.52 -3.06 -12.33
N ILE A 186 -18.80 -3.03 -12.73
CA ILE A 186 -19.19 -3.38 -14.11
C ILE A 186 -18.54 -2.44 -15.11
N ASN A 187 -18.57 -1.13 -14.87
CA ASN A 187 -17.94 -0.15 -15.75
C ASN A 187 -16.44 -0.40 -15.88
N LYS A 188 -15.74 -0.70 -14.77
CA LYS A 188 -14.31 -1.04 -14.80
C LYS A 188 -14.04 -2.34 -15.56
N CYS A 189 -14.90 -3.35 -15.41
CA CYS A 189 -14.82 -4.60 -16.16
C CYS A 189 -15.02 -4.38 -17.67
N LEU A 190 -16.04 -3.62 -18.07
CA LEU A 190 -16.34 -3.32 -19.48
C LEU A 190 -15.24 -2.49 -20.16
N ASN A 191 -14.60 -1.59 -19.41
CA ASN A 191 -13.46 -0.80 -19.89
C ASN A 191 -12.11 -1.53 -19.77
N THR A 192 -12.09 -2.79 -19.31
CA THR A 192 -10.86 -3.59 -19.25
C THR A 192 -10.56 -4.20 -20.60
N SER A 193 -9.41 -3.85 -21.18
CA SER A 193 -8.88 -4.54 -22.37
C SER A 193 -8.76 -6.03 -22.12
N SER A 194 -9.07 -6.84 -23.14
CA SER A 194 -8.87 -8.29 -23.12
C SER A 194 -7.38 -8.67 -23.11
N ASP A 195 -6.48 -7.75 -23.48
CA ASP A 195 -5.04 -7.93 -23.40
C ASP A 195 -4.53 -7.64 -21.98
N ASN A 196 -4.64 -8.64 -21.10
CA ASN A 196 -4.22 -8.55 -19.71
C ASN A 196 -3.70 -9.92 -19.21
N ASP A 197 -3.13 -9.97 -18.00
CA ASP A 197 -2.50 -11.20 -17.47
C ASP A 197 -3.47 -12.38 -17.26
N TRP A 198 -4.78 -12.13 -17.35
CA TRP A 198 -5.81 -13.15 -17.16
C TRP A 198 -6.20 -13.81 -18.48
N LYS A 199 -5.81 -13.25 -19.63
CA LYS A 199 -6.07 -13.83 -20.95
C LYS A 199 -5.33 -15.16 -21.10
N GLY A 200 -6.08 -16.25 -21.27
CA GLY A 200 -5.51 -17.60 -21.38
C GLY A 200 -4.98 -18.16 -20.06
N TYR A 201 -5.31 -17.56 -18.91
CA TYR A 201 -4.84 -18.04 -17.60
C TYR A 201 -5.17 -19.53 -17.38
N TRP A 202 -6.39 -19.95 -17.74
CA TRP A 202 -6.82 -21.35 -17.65
C TRP A 202 -6.18 -22.28 -18.70
N GLN A 203 -5.50 -21.72 -19.69
CA GLN A 203 -4.73 -22.43 -20.71
C GLN A 203 -3.24 -22.53 -20.32
N GLY A 204 -2.87 -22.10 -19.11
CA GLY A 204 -1.49 -22.11 -18.60
C GLY A 204 -0.71 -20.81 -18.85
N HIS A 205 -1.34 -19.77 -19.42
CA HIS A 205 -0.70 -18.46 -19.56
C HIS A 205 -0.69 -17.72 -18.22
N HIS A 206 0.30 -18.04 -17.40
CA HIS A 206 0.51 -17.38 -16.12
C HIS A 206 1.54 -16.25 -16.24
N ARG A 207 1.38 -15.21 -15.42
CA ARG A 207 2.38 -14.16 -15.30
C ARG A 207 3.68 -14.79 -14.76
N GLN A 208 4.80 -14.51 -15.42
CA GLN A 208 6.10 -15.11 -15.08
C GLN A 208 6.93 -14.23 -14.14
N VAL A 209 6.68 -12.93 -14.11
CA VAL A 209 7.46 -11.94 -13.37
C VAL A 209 6.59 -11.15 -12.40
N GLU A 210 7.19 -10.73 -11.28
CA GLU A 210 6.55 -9.84 -10.32
C GLU A 210 6.46 -8.42 -10.87
N ARG A 211 5.42 -7.67 -10.49
CA ARG A 211 5.37 -6.22 -10.74
C ARG A 211 5.95 -5.45 -9.58
N LEU A 212 7.27 -5.38 -9.54
CA LEU A 212 8.02 -4.61 -8.57
C LEU A 212 8.32 -3.22 -9.10
N VAL A 213 8.26 -2.23 -8.21
CA VAL A 213 8.91 -0.94 -8.44
C VAL A 213 10.34 -1.07 -7.94
N MET A 214 11.28 -0.86 -8.86
CA MET A 214 12.71 -0.70 -8.56
C MET A 214 13.05 0.78 -8.49
#